data_AF-A0A2W4SXB7-F1
#
_entry.id   AF-A0A2W4SXB7-F1
#
_cell.length_a   1.000
_cell.length_b   1.000
_cell.length_c   1.000
_cell.angle_alpha   90.00
_cell.angle_beta   90.00
_cell.angle_gamma   90.00
#
_symmetry.space_group_name_H-M   'P 1'
#
loop_
_entity.id
_entity.type
_entity.pdbx_description
1 polymer ?
#
loop_
_entity_poly.entity_id
_entity_poly.type
_entity_poly.pdbx_seq_one_letter_code
_entity_poly.pdbx_strand_id
1 'polypeptide(L)'
;MICSLAGGKRRLRTKSINDALLRTISAERLQKYLDHTNNDLHAALGLYEKNIRLSEAFYTPLQCVEICLRNVINEVMKVTYGDNWLNEDQSPLDVDSLRLIIEARSELREKAQPLAPGKIIAQLRFGFWVGLLGRRYDNTLWRKCLHAAFRARGSKTRAEVHGRFNAIRRLRNRIAHHEPILWDRTPLDQMHREIIEAIAWMCPATAEWAAHHSRVTSVLST
;
A
#
# COMPACT_ATOMS: atom_id res chain seq x y z
N MET A 1 1.04 2.42 39.60
CA MET A 1 1.72 1.20 40.08
C MET A 1 1.35 0.07 39.13
N ILE A 2 2.19 -0.69 38.44
CA ILE A 2 3.65 -0.87 38.24
C ILE A 2 3.66 -1.42 36.78
N CYS A 3 4.45 -0.93 35.83
CA CYS A 3 5.81 -1.44 35.65
C CYS A 3 6.57 -0.56 34.65
N SER A 4 7.71 -0.07 35.14
CA SER A 4 8.77 0.57 34.39
C SER A 4 9.29 -0.36 33.30
N LEU A 5 9.34 0.12 32.05
CA LEU A 5 10.22 -0.43 31.02
C LEU A 5 11.41 0.51 30.84
N ALA A 6 12.14 0.77 31.92
CA ALA A 6 13.55 1.12 31.86
C ALA A 6 14.34 -0.16 31.47
N GLY A 7 14.32 -0.48 30.18
CA GLY A 7 15.17 -1.49 29.57
C GLY A 7 16.03 -0.84 28.50
N GLY A 8 17.17 -0.25 28.90
CA GLY A 8 18.16 0.24 27.96
C GLY A 8 18.62 -0.92 27.06
N LYS A 9 18.05 -1.02 25.86
CA LYS A 9 18.46 -2.03 24.88
C LYS A 9 19.97 -1.87 24.66
N ARG A 10 20.72 -2.90 25.01
CA ARG A 10 22.16 -3.02 24.72
C ARG A 10 22.37 -2.61 23.26
N ARG A 11 23.28 -1.65 22.97
CA ARG A 11 23.63 -1.31 21.58
C ARG A 11 24.23 -2.55 20.93
N LEU A 12 23.42 -3.29 20.17
CA LEU A 12 23.84 -4.46 19.40
C LEU A 12 24.86 -4.11 18.30
N ARG A 13 24.99 -2.82 17.96
CA ARG A 13 25.77 -2.32 16.83
C ARG A 13 27.25 -2.12 17.20
N THR A 14 28.01 -3.21 17.28
CA THR A 14 29.48 -3.19 17.39
C THR A 14 30.13 -3.25 16.01
N LYS A 15 31.43 -2.94 15.89
CA LYS A 15 32.17 -3.05 14.61
C LYS A 15 32.04 -4.46 13.99
N SER A 16 32.30 -5.50 14.78
CA SER A 16 32.24 -6.90 14.31
C SER A 16 30.84 -7.29 13.81
N ILE A 17 29.78 -6.80 14.47
CA ILE A 17 28.40 -7.04 14.04
C ILE A 17 28.09 -6.26 12.75
N ASN A 18 28.54 -5.01 12.64
CA ASN A 18 28.32 -4.21 11.43
C ASN A 18 29.00 -4.83 10.21
N ASP A 19 30.23 -5.33 10.38
CA ASP A 19 30.97 -6.02 9.31
C ASP A 19 30.27 -7.32 8.90
N ALA A 20 29.67 -8.05 9.86
CA ALA A 20 28.87 -9.23 9.56
C ALA A 20 27.58 -8.91 8.80
N LEU A 21 26.90 -7.82 9.17
CA LEU A 21 25.68 -7.36 8.51
C LEU A 21 25.92 -6.87 7.08
N LEU A 22 27.06 -6.21 6.83
CA LEU A 22 27.46 -5.79 5.49
C LEU A 22 27.53 -6.99 4.53
N ARG A 23 28.04 -8.14 5.00
CA ARG A 23 28.15 -9.36 4.19
C ARG A 23 26.80 -10.01 3.87
N THR A 24 25.78 -9.86 4.73
CA THR A 24 24.51 -10.57 4.58
C THR A 24 23.36 -9.73 4.02
N ILE A 25 23.40 -8.40 4.17
CA ILE A 25 22.40 -7.49 3.58
C ILE A 25 22.71 -7.15 2.12
N SER A 26 23.95 -7.43 1.67
CA SER A 26 24.54 -7.06 0.39
C SER A 26 24.94 -5.58 0.29
N ALA A 27 26.04 -5.32 -0.43
CA ALA A 27 26.55 -3.98 -0.65
C ALA A 27 25.57 -3.14 -1.49
N GLU A 28 24.89 -3.75 -2.47
CA GLU A 28 23.94 -3.10 -3.36
C GLU A 28 22.74 -2.53 -2.58
N ARG A 29 22.25 -3.26 -1.57
CA ARG A 29 21.15 -2.76 -0.72
C ARG A 29 21.59 -1.62 0.19
N LEU A 30 22.84 -1.66 0.68
CA LEU A 30 23.39 -0.67 1.59
C LEU A 30 23.97 0.56 0.88
N GLN A 31 24.28 0.46 -0.42
CA GLN A 31 24.98 1.51 -1.16
C GLN A 31 24.31 2.87 -1.01
N LYS A 32 23.00 2.93 -1.22
CA LYS A 32 22.25 4.19 -1.07
C LYS A 32 22.36 4.78 0.34
N TYR A 33 22.45 3.95 1.39
CA TYR A 33 22.63 4.42 2.76
C TYR A 33 24.06 4.88 3.03
N LEU A 34 25.06 4.17 2.48
CA LEU A 34 26.47 4.54 2.55
C LEU A 34 26.73 5.88 1.85
N ASP A 35 26.12 6.10 0.69
CA ASP A 35 26.22 7.36 -0.06
C ASP A 35 25.71 8.55 0.78
N HIS A 36 24.61 8.37 1.51
CA HIS A 36 24.03 9.40 2.38
C HIS A 36 24.78 9.59 3.71
N THR A 37 25.77 8.76 4.00
CA THR A 37 26.53 8.78 5.26
C THR A 37 28.03 8.88 5.05
N ASN A 38 28.47 9.32 3.86
CA ASN A 38 29.88 9.45 3.51
C ASN A 38 30.68 8.15 3.76
N ASN A 39 30.07 7.00 3.43
CA ASN A 39 30.62 5.65 3.65
C ASN A 39 30.82 5.24 5.12
N ASP A 40 30.19 5.91 6.10
CA ASP A 40 30.14 5.43 7.48
C ASP A 40 29.17 4.25 7.61
N LEU A 41 29.72 3.03 7.70
CA LEU A 41 28.96 1.79 7.85
C LEU A 41 28.06 1.78 9.11
N HIS A 42 28.49 2.41 10.20
CA HIS A 42 27.69 2.44 11.43
C HIS A 42 26.42 3.27 11.21
N ALA A 43 26.59 4.47 10.66
CA ALA A 43 25.51 5.40 10.35
C ALA A 43 24.58 4.87 9.24
N ALA A 44 25.12 4.31 8.16
CA ALA A 44 24.36 3.76 7.03
C ALA A 44 23.36 2.70 7.49
N LEU A 45 23.83 1.77 8.31
CA LEU A 45 22.99 0.71 8.87
C LEU A 45 21.99 1.26 9.90
N GLY A 46 22.29 2.37 10.60
CA GLY A 46 21.31 3.08 11.41
C GLY A 46 20.14 3.64 10.58
N LEU A 47 20.44 4.21 9.40
CA LEU A 47 19.41 4.62 8.44
C LEU A 47 18.65 3.42 7.86
N TYR A 48 19.33 2.31 7.59
CA TYR A 48 18.69 1.06 7.14
C TYR A 48 17.69 0.53 8.18
N GLU A 49 18.08 0.50 9.46
CA GLU A 49 17.18 0.14 10.56
C GLU A 49 15.98 1.10 10.67
N LYS A 50 16.22 2.42 10.53
CA LYS A 50 15.13 3.41 10.51
C LYS A 50 14.17 3.15 9.36
N ASN A 51 14.69 2.84 8.17
CA ASN A 51 13.89 2.48 7.01
C ASN A 51 13.02 1.24 7.27
N ILE A 52 13.57 0.21 7.92
CA ILE A 52 12.81 -1.00 8.28
C ILE A 52 11.65 -0.65 9.22
N ARG A 53 11.92 0.09 10.31
CA ARG A 53 10.90 0.47 11.31
C ARG A 53 9.79 1.30 10.67
N LEU A 54 10.13 2.22 9.78
CA LEU A 54 9.15 3.02 9.05
C LEU A 54 8.34 2.17 8.08
N SER A 55 9.01 1.31 7.30
CA SER A 55 8.34 0.39 6.36
C SER A 55 7.34 -0.52 7.09
N GLU A 56 7.72 -1.04 8.26
CA GLU A 56 6.85 -1.79 9.16
C GLU A 56 5.63 -0.96 9.61
N ALA A 57 5.85 0.28 10.05
CA ALA A 57 4.78 1.14 10.55
C ALA A 57 3.72 1.47 9.48
N PHE A 58 4.10 1.51 8.20
CA PHE A 58 3.18 1.76 7.09
C PHE A 58 2.25 0.60 6.76
N TYR A 59 2.49 -0.63 7.24
CA TYR A 59 1.62 -1.76 6.91
C TYR A 59 0.17 -1.55 7.34
N THR A 60 -0.06 -0.98 8.53
CA THR A 60 -1.41 -0.73 9.05
C THR A 60 -2.23 0.19 8.12
N PRO A 61 -1.81 1.44 7.83
CA PRO A 61 -2.57 2.30 6.93
C PRO A 61 -2.64 1.75 5.49
N LEU A 62 -1.60 1.07 5.00
CA LEU A 62 -1.61 0.46 3.66
C LEU A 62 -2.62 -0.68 3.53
N GLN A 63 -2.72 -1.55 4.53
CA GLN A 63 -3.72 -2.63 4.54
C GLN A 63 -5.14 -2.05 4.60
N CYS A 64 -5.36 -1.01 5.40
CA CYS A 64 -6.66 -0.34 5.50
C CYS A 64 -7.10 0.22 4.14
N VAL A 65 -6.23 0.97 3.46
CA VAL A 65 -6.58 1.59 2.17
C VAL A 65 -6.75 0.56 1.06
N GLU A 66 -5.96 -0.52 1.04
CA GLU A 66 -6.08 -1.59 0.04
C GLU A 66 -7.41 -2.33 0.17
N ILE A 67 -7.79 -2.72 1.40
CA ILE A 67 -9.05 -3.43 1.66
C ILE A 67 -10.26 -2.50 1.42
N CYS A 68 -10.18 -1.25 1.90
CA CYS A 68 -11.25 -0.27 1.73
C CYS A 68 -11.50 0.01 0.24
N LEU A 69 -10.44 0.30 -0.53
CA LEU A 69 -10.56 0.57 -1.96
C LEU A 69 -11.23 -0.58 -2.70
N ARG A 70 -10.73 -1.80 -2.50
CA ARG A 70 -11.26 -3.00 -3.14
C ARG A 70 -12.75 -3.18 -2.86
N ASN A 71 -13.14 -3.11 -1.59
CA ASN A 71 -14.52 -3.39 -1.20
C ASN A 71 -15.46 -2.30 -1.72
N VAL A 72 -15.07 -1.02 -1.61
CA VAL A 72 -15.92 0.09 -2.09
C VAL A 72 -16.06 0.08 -3.60
N ILE A 73 -14.98 -0.18 -4.35
CA ILE A 73 -15.07 -0.36 -5.81
C ILE A 73 -15.97 -1.53 -6.14
N ASN A 74 -15.82 -2.67 -5.46
CA ASN A 74 -16.66 -3.84 -5.69
C ASN A 74 -18.15 -3.52 -5.51
N GLU A 75 -18.54 -2.86 -4.42
CA GLU A 75 -19.95 -2.50 -4.20
C GLU A 75 -20.50 -1.58 -5.29
N VAL A 76 -19.73 -0.56 -5.70
CA VAL A 76 -20.14 0.35 -6.78
C VAL A 76 -20.27 -0.36 -8.14
N MET A 77 -19.35 -1.30 -8.41
CA MET A 77 -19.40 -2.12 -9.62
C MET A 77 -20.61 -3.05 -9.61
N LYS A 78 -20.91 -3.70 -8.47
CA LYS A 78 -22.08 -4.57 -8.30
C LYS A 78 -23.40 -3.84 -8.52
N VAL A 79 -23.54 -2.63 -7.99
CA VAL A 79 -24.74 -1.81 -8.19
C VAL A 79 -25.00 -1.52 -9.68
N THR A 80 -23.93 -1.39 -10.48
CA THR A 80 -24.03 -0.97 -11.89
C THR A 80 -24.07 -2.14 -12.87
N TYR A 81 -23.35 -3.22 -12.58
CA TYR A 81 -23.09 -4.34 -13.49
C TYR A 81 -23.48 -5.71 -12.91
N GLY A 82 -24.04 -5.75 -11.70
CA GLY A 82 -24.42 -6.98 -11.01
C GLY A 82 -23.29 -7.71 -10.31
N ASP A 83 -23.63 -8.76 -9.56
CA ASP A 83 -22.68 -9.54 -8.74
C ASP A 83 -21.58 -10.23 -9.56
N ASN A 84 -21.83 -10.45 -10.85
CA ASN A 84 -20.95 -11.15 -11.76
C ASN A 84 -20.10 -10.22 -12.63
N TRP A 85 -19.93 -8.94 -12.26
CA TRP A 85 -19.19 -7.95 -13.06
C TRP A 85 -17.74 -8.33 -13.42
N LEU A 86 -17.16 -9.31 -12.70
CA LEU A 86 -15.83 -9.90 -12.96
C LEU A 86 -15.83 -10.97 -14.07
N ASN A 87 -16.98 -11.32 -14.63
CA ASN A 87 -17.08 -12.19 -15.79
C ASN A 87 -16.92 -11.37 -17.07
N GLU A 88 -16.44 -12.03 -18.12
CA GLU A 88 -16.45 -11.49 -19.47
C GLU A 88 -17.88 -11.06 -19.86
N ASP A 89 -17.99 -9.99 -20.63
CA ASP A 89 -19.23 -9.35 -21.09
C ASP A 89 -20.12 -8.65 -20.04
N GLN A 90 -19.84 -8.77 -18.75
CA GLN A 90 -20.69 -8.15 -17.71
C GLN A 90 -20.34 -6.69 -17.42
N SER A 91 -19.09 -6.29 -17.66
CA SER A 91 -18.63 -4.93 -17.47
C SER A 91 -17.59 -4.56 -18.53
N PRO A 92 -17.38 -3.26 -18.83
CA PRO A 92 -16.50 -2.82 -19.90
C PRO A 92 -15.02 -2.87 -19.47
N LEU A 93 -14.59 -3.99 -18.88
CA LEU A 93 -13.19 -4.25 -18.54
C LEU A 93 -12.40 -4.54 -19.82
N ASP A 94 -11.22 -3.95 -19.90
CA ASP A 94 -10.28 -4.20 -20.99
C ASP A 94 -9.61 -5.57 -20.87
N VAL A 95 -8.95 -5.97 -21.96
CA VAL A 95 -8.25 -7.25 -22.09
C VAL A 95 -7.20 -7.44 -20.98
N ASP A 96 -6.48 -6.39 -20.60
CA ASP A 96 -5.47 -6.46 -19.53
C ASP A 96 -6.10 -6.75 -18.16
N SER A 97 -7.24 -6.13 -17.86
CA SER A 97 -7.93 -6.30 -16.59
C SER A 97 -8.62 -7.66 -16.51
N LEU A 98 -9.17 -8.14 -17.63
CA LEU A 98 -9.68 -9.50 -17.75
C LEU A 98 -8.57 -10.55 -17.58
N ARG A 99 -7.39 -10.32 -18.17
CA ARG A 99 -6.22 -11.19 -17.97
C ARG A 99 -5.86 -11.34 -16.49
N LEU A 100 -5.82 -10.24 -15.74
CA LEU A 100 -5.55 -10.27 -14.29
C LEU A 100 -6.61 -11.06 -13.50
N ILE A 101 -7.87 -11.01 -13.92
CA ILE A 101 -8.94 -11.82 -13.32
C ILE A 101 -8.76 -13.30 -13.63
N ILE A 102 -8.39 -13.64 -14.87
CA ILE A 102 -8.10 -15.01 -15.29
C ILE A 102 -6.93 -15.58 -14.50
N GLU A 103 -5.83 -14.82 -14.36
CA GLU A 103 -4.68 -15.19 -13.53
C GLU A 103 -5.10 -15.45 -12.07
N ALA A 104 -5.89 -14.54 -11.48
CA ALA A 104 -6.41 -14.72 -10.12
C ALA A 104 -7.28 -15.99 -9.97
N ARG A 105 -8.11 -16.31 -10.97
CA ARG A 105 -8.88 -17.57 -10.99
C ARG A 105 -7.98 -18.80 -11.11
N SER A 106 -6.91 -18.72 -11.92
CA SER A 106 -5.92 -19.81 -12.05
C SER A 106 -5.22 -20.08 -10.72
N GLU A 107 -4.70 -19.03 -10.07
CA GLU A 107 -4.02 -19.14 -8.77
C GLU A 107 -4.94 -19.75 -7.68
N LEU A 108 -6.25 -19.45 -7.72
CA LEU A 108 -7.22 -20.05 -6.81
C LEU A 108 -7.48 -21.52 -7.11
N ARG A 109 -7.58 -21.90 -8.40
CA ARG A 109 -7.73 -23.30 -8.83
C ARG A 109 -6.55 -24.15 -8.42
N GLU A 110 -5.33 -23.66 -8.62
CA GLU A 110 -4.10 -24.35 -8.21
C GLU A 110 -4.06 -24.61 -6.70
N LYS A 111 -4.65 -23.71 -5.90
CA LYS A 111 -4.76 -23.85 -4.44
C LYS A 111 -6.00 -24.63 -3.97
N ALA A 112 -6.75 -25.23 -4.90
CA ALA A 112 -8.03 -25.89 -4.64
C ALA A 112 -9.03 -25.01 -3.86
N GLN A 113 -8.99 -23.70 -4.09
CA GLN A 113 -9.89 -22.72 -3.46
C GLN A 113 -11.16 -22.52 -4.30
N PRO A 114 -12.32 -22.24 -3.67
CA PRO A 114 -13.55 -21.97 -4.40
C PRO A 114 -13.45 -20.66 -5.18
N LEU A 115 -13.98 -20.66 -6.42
CA LEU A 115 -14.08 -19.46 -7.28
C LEU A 115 -15.26 -18.56 -6.93
N ALA A 116 -15.56 -18.42 -5.64
CA ALA A 116 -16.58 -17.50 -5.17
C ALA A 116 -16.15 -16.04 -5.50
N PRO A 117 -17.07 -15.12 -5.86
CA PRO A 117 -16.72 -13.75 -6.22
C PRO A 117 -15.85 -13.05 -5.16
N GLY A 118 -16.19 -13.22 -3.88
CA GLY A 118 -15.40 -12.66 -2.76
C GLY A 118 -13.96 -13.19 -2.70
N LYS A 119 -13.71 -14.44 -3.10
CA LYS A 119 -12.36 -15.03 -3.16
C LYS A 119 -11.55 -14.47 -4.32
N ILE A 120 -12.18 -14.30 -5.49
CA ILE A 120 -11.54 -13.68 -6.66
C ILE A 120 -11.17 -12.23 -6.33
N ILE A 121 -12.11 -11.46 -5.77
CA ILE A 121 -11.91 -10.09 -5.30
C ILE A 121 -10.71 -10.04 -4.34
N ALA A 122 -10.66 -10.94 -3.36
CA ALA A 122 -9.57 -10.99 -2.39
C ALA A 122 -8.20 -11.35 -3.00
N GLN A 123 -8.18 -12.14 -4.09
CA GLN A 123 -6.97 -12.56 -4.79
C GLN A 123 -6.36 -11.44 -5.66
N LEU A 124 -7.17 -10.50 -6.14
CA LEU A 124 -6.72 -9.41 -6.99
C LEU A 124 -5.83 -8.41 -6.21
N ARG A 125 -4.61 -8.22 -6.70
CA ARG A 125 -3.58 -7.34 -6.10
C ARG A 125 -4.01 -5.88 -6.15
N PHE A 126 -3.52 -5.05 -5.23
CA PHE A 126 -3.81 -3.60 -5.18
C PHE A 126 -3.71 -2.88 -6.54
N GLY A 127 -2.73 -3.25 -7.37
CA GLY A 127 -2.54 -2.67 -8.69
C GLY A 127 -3.73 -2.83 -9.65
N PHE A 128 -4.50 -3.91 -9.54
CA PHE A 128 -5.73 -4.08 -10.32
C PHE A 128 -6.74 -2.98 -9.99
N TRP A 129 -7.01 -2.78 -8.70
CA TRP A 129 -7.98 -1.79 -8.21
C TRP A 129 -7.57 -0.35 -8.57
N VAL A 130 -6.28 -0.03 -8.45
CA VAL A 130 -5.76 1.27 -8.91
C VAL A 130 -5.87 1.41 -10.44
N GLY A 131 -5.68 0.31 -11.17
CA GLY A 131 -5.81 0.27 -12.63
C GLY A 131 -7.21 0.66 -13.12
N LEU A 132 -8.27 0.26 -12.40
CA LEU A 132 -9.67 0.62 -12.72
C LEU A 132 -9.94 2.13 -12.65
N LEU A 133 -9.11 2.88 -11.91
CA LEU A 133 -9.20 4.34 -11.79
C LEU A 133 -8.46 5.09 -12.91
N GLY A 134 -7.77 4.36 -13.79
CA GLY A 134 -6.94 4.91 -14.87
C GLY A 134 -7.73 5.64 -15.95
N ARG A 135 -7.02 6.46 -16.76
CA ARG A 135 -7.63 7.26 -17.85
C ARG A 135 -8.41 6.42 -18.86
N ARG A 136 -7.96 5.20 -19.14
CA ARG A 136 -8.63 4.26 -20.06
C ARG A 136 -10.07 3.93 -19.67
N TYR A 137 -10.39 4.04 -18.37
CA TYR A 137 -11.72 3.79 -17.84
C TYR A 137 -12.52 5.07 -17.55
N ASP A 138 -12.06 6.24 -18.00
CA ASP A 138 -12.73 7.52 -17.72
C ASP A 138 -14.17 7.55 -18.29
N ASN A 139 -14.32 7.18 -19.56
CA ASN A 139 -15.61 7.16 -20.26
C ASN A 139 -16.50 5.96 -19.91
N THR A 140 -15.92 4.88 -19.39
CA THR A 140 -16.64 3.60 -19.24
C THR A 140 -16.99 3.28 -17.80
N LEU A 141 -16.02 3.29 -16.88
CA LEU A 141 -16.26 2.98 -15.46
C LEU A 141 -16.36 4.24 -14.61
N TRP A 142 -15.46 5.22 -14.79
CA TRP A 142 -15.40 6.39 -13.91
C TRP A 142 -16.65 7.24 -13.98
N ARG A 143 -16.96 7.80 -15.16
CA ARG A 143 -18.15 8.64 -15.36
C ARG A 143 -19.45 7.88 -15.06
N LYS A 144 -19.47 6.57 -15.31
CA LYS A 144 -20.66 5.73 -15.12
C LYS A 144 -20.93 5.40 -13.66
N CYS A 145 -19.92 4.96 -12.90
CA CYS A 145 -20.13 4.54 -11.51
C CYS A 145 -18.98 4.85 -10.54
N LEU A 146 -17.70 4.65 -10.91
CA LEU A 146 -16.61 4.64 -9.92
C LEU A 146 -16.42 5.97 -9.18
N HIS A 147 -16.78 7.10 -9.78
CA HIS A 147 -16.72 8.39 -9.09
C HIS A 147 -17.58 8.43 -7.81
N ALA A 148 -18.63 7.60 -7.72
CA ALA A 148 -19.49 7.50 -6.54
C ALA A 148 -18.75 6.92 -5.31
N ALA A 149 -17.73 6.08 -5.53
CA ALA A 149 -16.91 5.50 -4.46
C ALA A 149 -16.15 6.55 -3.62
N PHE A 150 -15.95 7.76 -4.15
CA PHE A 150 -15.04 8.76 -3.58
C PHE A 150 -15.74 10.05 -3.15
N ARG A 151 -17.04 9.98 -2.81
CA ARG A 151 -17.88 11.15 -2.49
C ARG A 151 -18.01 11.48 -1.00
N ALA A 152 -17.49 10.63 -0.11
CA ALA A 152 -17.72 10.78 1.33
C ALA A 152 -17.12 12.07 1.92
N ARG A 153 -16.14 12.67 1.23
CA ARG A 153 -15.55 13.99 1.55
C ARG A 153 -15.56 14.91 0.34
N GLY A 154 -16.74 15.02 -0.28
CA GLY A 154 -16.96 15.81 -1.47
C GLY A 154 -16.49 15.12 -2.76
N SER A 155 -16.82 15.72 -3.89
CA SER A 155 -16.48 15.17 -5.21
C SER A 155 -14.99 15.33 -5.50
N LYS A 156 -14.36 14.26 -6.01
CA LYS A 156 -12.99 14.27 -6.52
C LYS A 156 -13.00 13.98 -8.01
N THR A 157 -12.02 14.52 -8.74
CA THR A 157 -11.82 14.15 -10.13
C THR A 157 -11.13 12.80 -10.25
N ARG A 158 -11.31 12.11 -11.39
CA ARG A 158 -10.60 10.86 -11.68
C ARG A 158 -9.09 11.01 -11.57
N ALA A 159 -8.56 12.13 -12.06
CA ALA A 159 -7.13 12.38 -12.11
C ALA A 159 -6.54 12.49 -10.70
N GLU A 160 -7.21 13.20 -9.79
CA GLU A 160 -6.80 13.30 -8.38
C GLU A 160 -6.83 11.94 -7.69
N VAL A 161 -7.94 11.20 -7.84
CA VAL A 161 -8.10 9.88 -7.24
C VAL A 161 -7.04 8.91 -7.75
N HIS A 162 -6.94 8.75 -9.06
CA HIS A 162 -5.93 7.86 -9.66
C HIS A 162 -4.50 8.28 -9.29
N GLY A 163 -4.20 9.58 -9.28
CA GLY A 163 -2.90 10.11 -8.88
C GLY A 163 -2.54 9.71 -7.45
N ARG A 164 -3.46 9.93 -6.51
CA ARG A 164 -3.30 9.58 -5.08
C ARG A 164 -3.09 8.08 -4.89
N PHE A 165 -3.99 7.24 -5.40
CA PHE A 165 -3.88 5.79 -5.23
C PHE A 165 -2.66 5.19 -5.95
N ASN A 166 -2.23 5.78 -7.07
CA ASN A 166 -1.01 5.36 -7.74
C ASN A 166 0.27 5.74 -6.97
N ALA A 167 0.27 6.87 -6.26
CA ALA A 167 1.36 7.23 -5.34
C ALA A 167 1.44 6.25 -4.16
N ILE A 168 0.30 5.93 -3.54
CA ILE A 168 0.19 4.93 -2.46
C ILE A 168 0.67 3.55 -2.95
N ARG A 169 0.26 3.12 -4.14
CA ARG A 169 0.69 1.85 -4.76
C ARG A 169 2.21 1.78 -4.93
N ARG A 170 2.85 2.87 -5.34
CA ARG A 170 4.31 2.94 -5.45
C ARG A 170 4.99 2.77 -4.09
N LEU A 171 4.54 3.48 -3.06
CA LEU A 171 5.07 3.30 -1.70
C LEU A 171 4.92 1.85 -1.23
N ARG A 172 3.70 1.29 -1.36
CA ARG A 172 3.39 -0.10 -0.96
C ARG A 172 4.32 -1.10 -1.65
N ASN A 173 4.52 -0.95 -2.96
CA ASN A 173 5.39 -1.85 -3.71
C ASN A 173 6.84 -1.75 -3.23
N ARG A 174 7.35 -0.56 -2.98
CA ARG A 174 8.71 -0.36 -2.46
C ARG A 174 8.90 -1.04 -1.11
N ILE A 175 7.95 -0.87 -0.19
CA ILE A 175 7.95 -1.56 1.10
C ILE A 175 7.95 -3.09 0.90
N ALA A 176 7.09 -3.61 0.03
CA ALA A 176 7.00 -5.04 -0.24
C ALA A 176 8.25 -5.63 -0.91
N HIS A 177 8.99 -4.83 -1.68
CA HIS A 177 10.29 -5.21 -2.26
C HIS A 177 11.47 -4.87 -1.33
N HIS A 178 11.19 -4.41 -0.10
CA HIS A 178 12.18 -3.99 0.90
C HIS A 178 13.14 -2.90 0.37
N GLU A 179 12.64 -2.04 -0.51
CA GLU A 179 13.37 -0.89 -1.02
C GLU A 179 13.40 0.25 0.03
N PRO A 180 14.39 1.14 -0.03
CA PRO A 180 14.40 2.33 0.82
C PRO A 180 13.21 3.24 0.52
N ILE A 181 12.60 3.87 1.53
CA ILE A 181 11.50 4.85 1.42
C ILE A 181 11.85 6.23 2.01
N LEU A 182 13.00 6.33 2.70
CA LEU A 182 13.44 7.56 3.39
C LEU A 182 13.65 8.76 2.45
N TRP A 183 13.96 8.48 1.19
CA TRP A 183 14.35 9.49 0.19
C TRP A 183 13.29 9.64 -0.91
N ASP A 184 12.03 9.43 -0.54
CA ASP A 184 10.92 9.59 -1.46
C ASP A 184 10.66 11.05 -1.75
N ARG A 185 10.14 11.34 -2.96
CA ARG A 185 9.78 12.70 -3.35
C ARG A 185 8.71 13.31 -2.44
N THR A 186 7.81 12.47 -1.94
CA THR A 186 6.78 12.87 -0.98
C THR A 186 7.28 12.57 0.42
N PRO A 187 7.34 13.57 1.32
CA PRO A 187 7.66 13.34 2.73
C PRO A 187 6.77 12.25 3.35
N LEU A 188 7.34 11.40 4.20
CA LEU A 188 6.62 10.23 4.73
C LEU A 188 5.45 10.62 5.64
N ASP A 189 5.56 11.72 6.37
CA ASP A 189 4.46 12.28 7.17
C ASP A 189 3.30 12.74 6.26
N GLN A 190 3.62 13.37 5.12
CA GLN A 190 2.65 13.76 4.11
C GLN A 190 2.01 12.54 3.48
N MET A 191 2.79 11.53 3.07
CA MET A 191 2.26 10.29 2.49
C MET A 191 1.31 9.57 3.45
N HIS A 192 1.64 9.55 4.75
CA HIS A 192 0.74 9.01 5.76
C HIS A 192 -0.60 9.77 5.82
N ARG A 193 -0.57 11.11 5.89
CA ARG A 193 -1.80 11.94 5.85
C ARG A 193 -2.60 11.67 4.57
N GLU A 194 -1.92 11.57 3.44
CA GLU A 194 -2.53 11.31 2.14
C GLU A 194 -3.20 9.94 2.04
N ILE A 195 -2.64 8.90 2.69
CA ILE A 195 -3.29 7.58 2.80
C ILE A 195 -4.56 7.67 3.64
N ILE A 196 -4.50 8.30 4.81
CA ILE A 196 -5.68 8.47 5.69
C ILE A 196 -6.77 9.27 4.98
N GLU A 197 -6.40 10.35 4.29
CA GLU A 197 -7.34 11.16 3.52
C GLU A 197 -7.96 10.37 2.35
N ALA A 198 -7.18 9.54 1.65
CA ALA A 198 -7.68 8.69 0.58
C ALA A 198 -8.71 7.68 1.07
N ILE A 199 -8.51 7.11 2.28
CA ILE A 199 -9.53 6.29 2.95
C ILE A 199 -10.76 7.14 3.26
N ALA A 200 -10.59 8.36 3.77
CA ALA A 200 -11.70 9.24 4.12
C ALA A 200 -12.57 9.65 2.94
N TRP A 201 -12.02 9.70 1.72
CA TRP A 201 -12.80 9.91 0.49
C TRP A 201 -13.83 8.80 0.26
N MET A 202 -13.57 7.59 0.75
CA MET A 202 -14.44 6.41 0.60
C MET A 202 -15.25 6.12 1.87
N CYS A 203 -14.61 6.14 3.04
CA CYS A 203 -15.21 5.82 4.34
C CYS A 203 -14.52 6.59 5.48
N PRO A 204 -15.14 7.66 6.02
CA PRO A 204 -14.59 8.44 7.13
C PRO A 204 -14.33 7.62 8.39
N ALA A 205 -15.22 6.69 8.74
CA ALA A 205 -15.06 5.84 9.93
C ALA A 205 -13.84 4.91 9.82
N THR A 206 -13.59 4.32 8.64
CA THR A 206 -12.37 3.52 8.41
C THR A 206 -11.12 4.39 8.46
N ALA A 207 -11.19 5.65 8.03
CA ALA A 207 -10.05 6.57 8.11
C ALA A 207 -9.68 6.90 9.56
N GLU A 208 -10.68 7.18 10.40
CA GLU A 208 -10.49 7.41 11.84
C GLU A 208 -9.90 6.17 12.53
N TRP A 209 -10.44 4.98 12.22
CA TRP A 209 -9.91 3.72 12.75
C TRP A 209 -8.46 3.47 12.30
N ALA A 210 -8.14 3.69 11.03
CA ALA A 210 -6.80 3.52 10.48
C ALA A 210 -5.81 4.51 11.11
N ALA A 211 -6.22 5.76 11.31
CA ALA A 211 -5.41 6.78 11.96
C ALA A 211 -5.12 6.42 13.43
N HIS A 212 -6.12 5.92 14.16
CA HIS A 212 -5.96 5.50 15.56
C HIS A 212 -4.92 4.37 15.73
N HIS A 213 -4.92 3.39 14.83
CA HIS A 213 -4.02 2.22 14.92
C HIS A 213 -2.66 2.44 14.25
N SER A 214 -2.49 3.52 13.48
CA SER A 214 -1.24 3.80 12.79
C SER A 214 -0.13 4.25 13.74
N ARG A 215 1.04 3.63 13.63
CA ARG A 215 2.26 4.03 14.37
C ARG A 215 3.21 4.89 13.54
N VAL A 216 2.84 5.29 12.33
CA VAL A 216 3.77 6.01 11.42
C VAL A 216 4.28 7.30 12.07
N THR A 217 3.40 8.12 12.64
CA THR A 217 3.77 9.38 13.29
C THR A 217 4.71 9.17 14.48
N SER A 218 4.48 8.15 15.31
CA SER A 218 5.34 7.88 16.46
C SER A 218 6.72 7.39 16.03
N VAL A 219 6.81 6.53 15.00
CA VAL A 219 8.10 6.06 14.47
C VAL A 219 8.86 7.18 13.74
N LEU A 220 8.17 8.11 13.08
CA LEU A 220 8.82 9.28 12.46
C LEU A 220 9.47 10.20 13.50
N SER A 221 8.92 10.28 14.71
CA SER A 221 9.46 11.09 15.81
C SER A 221 10.66 10.48 16.54
N THR A 222 11.09 9.27 16.16
CA THR A 222 12.29 8.59 16.70
C THR A 222 13.52 8.75 15.80
#